data_AF-A0A6L3UXT2-F1
#
_entry.id   AF-A0A6L3UXT2-F1
#
_cell.length_a   1.000
_cell.length_b   1.000
_cell.length_c   1.000
_cell.angle_alpha   90.00
_cell.angle_beta   90.00
_cell.angle_gamma   90.00
#
_symmetry.space_group_name_H-M   'P 1'
#
loop_
_entity.id
_entity.type
_entity.pdbx_description
1 polymer ?
#
loop_
_entity_poly.entity_id
_entity_poly.type
_entity_poly.pdbx_seq_one_letter_code
_entity_poly.pdbx_strand_id
1 'polypeptide(L)'
;MAQKKTNTKKTSEKSQSTISKIQVVGPTDETNGAQILKFSREGNKNPLTITPGEYLDVGEEGDISQDEAQLLLNYSRWEVREVEDGKVVNVVKAAKEVKD
;
A
#
# COMPACT_ATOMS: atom_id res chain seq x y z
N MET A 1 -4.66 36.62 -15.27
CA MET A 1 -5.01 35.40 -16.05
C MET A 1 -4.66 34.20 -15.18
N ALA A 2 -5.63 33.28 -15.01
CA ALA A 2 -5.59 32.09 -14.15
C ALA A 2 -4.44 31.12 -14.56
N GLN A 3 -3.92 30.25 -13.68
CA GLN A 3 -4.58 28.99 -13.27
C GLN A 3 -4.00 28.39 -11.96
N LYS A 4 -4.93 27.88 -11.14
CA LYS A 4 -4.76 27.02 -9.96
C LYS A 4 -4.11 25.67 -10.30
N LYS A 5 -3.38 25.09 -9.33
CA LYS A 5 -3.26 23.64 -9.02
C LYS A 5 -2.80 23.49 -7.55
N THR A 6 -3.68 23.63 -6.56
CA THR A 6 -4.33 22.55 -5.76
C THR A 6 -3.46 21.33 -5.39
N ASN A 7 -3.43 21.08 -4.07
CA ASN A 7 -3.20 19.80 -3.38
C ASN A 7 -1.79 19.18 -3.50
N THR A 8 -1.09 18.82 -2.43
CA THR A 8 -1.63 18.02 -1.31
C THR A 8 -0.77 18.25 -0.07
N LYS A 9 -1.41 18.76 0.97
CA LYS A 9 -0.96 18.69 2.35
C LYS A 9 -0.90 17.21 2.74
N LYS A 10 0.24 16.54 2.62
CA LYS A 10 0.46 15.23 3.24
C LYS A 10 1.15 15.47 4.57
N THR A 11 0.39 16.05 5.50
CA THR A 11 0.75 15.98 6.91
C THR A 11 0.75 14.51 7.25
N SER A 12 1.91 14.00 7.63
CA SER A 12 2.12 12.72 8.28
C SER A 12 1.45 12.77 9.66
N GLU A 13 0.12 12.86 9.70
CA GLU A 13 -0.64 12.65 10.92
C GLU A 13 -0.81 11.15 11.06
N LYS A 14 0.10 10.61 11.88
CA LYS A 14 0.03 9.34 12.59
C LYS A 14 -1.27 9.29 13.39
N SER A 15 -2.39 9.20 12.69
CA SER A 15 -3.64 8.75 13.26
C SER A 15 -3.49 7.25 13.40
N GLN A 16 -3.71 6.75 14.60
CA GLN A 16 -3.84 5.34 14.89
C GLN A 16 -5.14 4.84 14.24
N SER A 17 -5.27 4.96 12.92
CA SER A 17 -6.34 4.35 12.15
C SER A 17 -6.04 2.86 12.15
N THR A 18 -6.95 2.09 12.73
CA THR A 18 -6.92 0.64 12.65
C THR A 18 -7.11 0.28 11.19
N ILE A 19 -5.99 0.07 10.48
CA ILE A 19 -5.98 -0.41 9.11
C ILE A 19 -6.85 -1.66 9.10
N SER A 20 -7.99 -1.57 8.43
CA SER A 20 -8.98 -2.65 8.36
C SER A 20 -8.91 -3.33 6.99
N LYS A 21 -8.51 -2.59 5.95
CA LYS A 21 -8.42 -3.10 4.59
C LYS A 21 -7.37 -2.36 3.79
N ILE A 22 -6.67 -3.08 2.93
CA ILE A 22 -5.76 -2.49 1.94
C ILE A 22 -6.09 -2.99 0.54
N GLN A 23 -5.87 -2.14 -0.44
CA GLN A 23 -5.93 -2.46 -1.86
C GLN A 23 -4.51 -2.44 -2.42
N VAL A 24 -4.11 -3.55 -3.00
CA VAL A 24 -2.84 -3.70 -3.69
C VAL A 24 -3.08 -3.34 -5.14
N VAL A 25 -2.51 -2.23 -5.60
CA VAL A 25 -2.71 -1.77 -6.99
C VAL A 25 -1.79 -2.55 -7.93
N GLY A 26 -0.55 -2.78 -7.52
CA GLY A 26 0.44 -3.53 -8.31
C GLY A 26 1.85 -2.96 -8.17
N PRO A 27 2.82 -3.43 -8.98
CA PRO A 27 4.17 -2.87 -8.97
C PRO A 27 4.16 -1.39 -9.36
N THR A 28 4.98 -0.59 -8.69
CA THR A 28 5.13 0.85 -8.99
C THR A 28 5.90 1.09 -10.27
N ASP A 29 6.76 0.15 -10.66
CA ASP A 29 7.50 0.20 -11.90
C ASP A 29 6.88 -0.79 -12.90
N GLU A 30 6.15 -0.25 -13.88
CA GLU A 30 5.48 -1.03 -14.93
C GLU A 30 6.49 -1.83 -15.78
N THR A 31 7.74 -1.36 -15.86
CA THR A 31 8.83 -2.01 -16.59
C THR A 31 9.35 -3.28 -15.91
N ASN A 32 9.15 -3.41 -14.60
CA ASN A 32 9.70 -4.51 -13.83
C ASN A 32 8.93 -5.84 -14.06
N GLY A 33 7.78 -5.80 -14.74
CA GLY A 33 7.03 -7.00 -15.16
C GLY A 33 6.55 -7.91 -14.03
N ALA A 34 6.62 -7.45 -12.78
CA ALA A 34 6.30 -8.23 -11.60
C ALA A 34 4.77 -8.38 -11.48
N GLN A 35 4.25 -9.53 -11.90
CA GLN A 35 2.81 -9.83 -11.85
C GLN A 35 2.33 -10.30 -10.47
N ILE A 36 3.25 -10.65 -9.57
CA ILE A 36 2.95 -11.26 -8.27
C ILE A 36 3.94 -10.75 -7.22
N LEU A 37 3.44 -10.33 -6.07
CA LEU A 37 4.24 -9.99 -4.88
C LEU A 37 4.25 -11.18 -3.93
N LYS A 38 5.45 -11.70 -3.64
CA LYS A 38 5.63 -12.69 -2.58
C LYS A 38 6.07 -11.96 -1.32
N PHE A 39 5.12 -11.72 -0.42
CA PHE A 39 5.38 -11.08 0.85
C PHE A 39 5.75 -12.13 1.91
N SER A 40 7.00 -12.07 2.38
CA SER A 40 7.48 -12.97 3.44
C SER A 40 6.90 -12.54 4.78
N ARG A 41 6.05 -13.38 5.36
CA ARG A 41 5.46 -13.14 6.68
C ARG A 41 6.46 -13.55 7.75
N GLU A 42 6.70 -12.70 8.75
CA GLU A 42 7.64 -13.02 9.82
C GLU A 42 7.17 -14.26 10.58
N GLY A 43 8.04 -15.27 10.73
CA GLY A 43 7.72 -16.53 11.40
C GLY A 43 6.90 -17.53 10.57
N ASN A 44 6.49 -17.20 9.33
CA ASN A 44 5.80 -18.14 8.45
C ASN A 44 6.70 -18.60 7.30
N LYS A 45 6.73 -19.91 7.03
CA LYS A 45 7.47 -20.47 5.88
C LYS A 45 6.72 -20.29 4.55
N ASN A 46 5.43 -19.98 4.61
CA ASN A 46 4.61 -19.75 3.44
C ASN A 46 4.49 -18.24 3.19
N PRO A 47 5.13 -17.70 2.13
CA PRO A 47 4.96 -16.30 1.76
C PRO A 47 3.53 -16.07 1.28
N LEU A 48 2.97 -14.92 1.66
CA LEU A 48 1.70 -14.46 1.12
C LEU A 48 1.92 -14.08 -0.35
N THR A 49 1.10 -14.66 -1.22
CA THR A 49 1.15 -14.39 -2.65
C THR A 49 0.05 -13.39 -2.97
N ILE A 50 0.45 -12.18 -3.34
CA ILE A 50 -0.45 -11.05 -3.54
C ILE A 50 -0.47 -10.70 -5.03
N THR A 51 -1.65 -10.51 -5.57
CA THR A 51 -1.83 -10.12 -6.98
C THR A 51 -2.18 -8.63 -7.13
N PRO A 52 -1.83 -7.99 -8.26
CA PRO A 52 -2.22 -6.61 -8.54
C PRO A 52 -3.75 -6.49 -8.69
N GLY A 53 -4.33 -5.48 -8.05
CA GLY A 53 -5.77 -5.26 -7.96
C GLY A 53 -6.45 -5.94 -6.77
N GLU A 54 -5.72 -6.75 -6.00
CA GLU A 54 -6.27 -7.52 -4.88
C GLU A 54 -6.59 -6.65 -3.66
N TYR A 55 -7.61 -7.04 -2.91
CA TYR A 55 -7.96 -6.43 -1.64
C TYR A 55 -7.63 -7.41 -0.52
N LEU A 56 -6.84 -6.96 0.44
CA LEU A 56 -6.47 -7.76 1.61
C LEU A 56 -7.14 -7.19 2.84
N ASP A 57 -7.79 -8.07 3.61
CA ASP A 57 -8.38 -7.71 4.89
C ASP A 57 -7.31 -7.72 5.99
N VAL A 58 -7.38 -6.74 6.89
CA VAL A 58 -6.35 -6.52 7.92
C VAL A 58 -6.96 -6.75 9.29
N GLY A 59 -6.47 -7.76 10.01
CA GLY A 59 -6.96 -8.12 11.34
C GLY A 59 -6.52 -9.52 11.76
N GLU A 60 -6.98 -9.96 12.94
CA GLU A 60 -6.69 -11.33 13.43
C GLU A 60 -7.32 -12.42 12.54
N GLU A 61 -8.51 -12.17 11.98
CA GLU A 61 -9.19 -13.06 11.04
C GLU A 61 -9.00 -12.65 9.57
N GLY A 62 -8.19 -11.61 9.32
CA GLY A 62 -7.94 -11.08 7.98
C GLY A 62 -6.88 -11.88 7.21
N ASP A 63 -6.64 -11.50 5.96
CA ASP A 63 -5.55 -12.06 5.16
C ASP A 63 -4.18 -11.76 5.78
N ILE A 64 -4.05 -10.56 6.39
CA ILE A 64 -2.82 -10.02 6.97
C ILE A 64 -3.01 -9.37 8.34
N SER A 65 -1.94 -9.36 9.14
CA SER A 65 -1.89 -8.64 10.40
C SER A 65 -1.67 -7.14 10.17
N GLN A 66 -1.95 -6.31 11.18
CA GLN A 66 -1.70 -4.86 11.10
C GLN A 66 -0.24 -4.51 10.81
N ASP A 67 0.71 -5.21 11.43
CA ASP A 67 2.15 -5.03 11.15
C ASP A 67 2.49 -5.31 9.69
N GLU A 68 1.94 -6.39 9.13
CA GLU A 68 2.15 -6.78 7.74
C GLU A 68 1.53 -5.78 6.76
N ALA A 69 0.33 -5.29 7.07
CA ALA A 69 -0.32 -4.25 6.29
C ALA A 69 0.51 -2.96 6.28
N GLN A 70 1.06 -2.58 7.43
CA GLN A 70 1.93 -1.41 7.54
C GLN A 70 3.24 -1.59 6.77
N LEU A 71 3.81 -2.80 6.76
CA LEU A 71 4.98 -3.14 5.93
C LEU A 71 4.66 -3.06 4.43
N LEU A 72 3.51 -3.59 4.01
CA LEU A 72 3.04 -3.52 2.62
C LEU A 72 2.78 -2.08 2.17
N LEU A 73 2.17 -1.26 3.03
CA LEU A 73 1.96 0.17 2.77
C LEU A 73 3.29 0.93 2.63
N ASN A 74 4.35 0.50 3.33
CA ASN A 74 5.69 1.08 3.20
C ASN A 74 6.52 0.45 2.06
N TYR A 75 5.96 -0.47 1.28
CA TYR A 75 6.72 -1.22 0.29
C TYR A 75 6.94 -0.42 -1.00
N SER A 76 8.09 0.22 -1.16
CA SER A 76 8.36 1.12 -2.30
C SER A 76 8.34 0.47 -3.70
N ARG A 77 8.29 -0.86 -3.81
CA ARG A 77 8.22 -1.53 -5.12
C ARG A 77 6.79 -1.75 -5.60
N TRP A 78 5.80 -1.59 -4.72
CA TRP A 78 4.38 -1.87 -5.01
C TRP A 78 3.51 -0.74 -4.49
N GLU A 79 2.51 -0.33 -5.27
CA GLU A 79 1.55 0.68 -4.86
C GLU A 79 0.47 -0.03 -4.06
N VAL A 80 0.39 0.31 -2.78
CA VAL A 80 -0.62 -0.18 -1.85
C VAL A 80 -1.39 1.00 -1.30
N ARG A 81 -2.71 0.85 -1.21
CA ARG A 81 -3.63 1.90 -0.78
C ARG A 81 -4.40 1.40 0.44
N GLU A 82 -4.49 2.24 1.46
CA GLU A 82 -5.34 1.97 2.60
C GLU A 82 -6.78 2.30 2.23
N VAL A 83 -7.70 1.37 2.47
CA VAL A 83 -9.11 1.53 2.18
C VAL A 83 -9.89 1.45 3.48
N GLU A 84 -10.60 2.51 3.82
CA GLU A 84 -11.48 2.59 4.98
C GLU A 84 -12.90 2.89 4.49
N ASP A 85 -13.86 2.05 4.85
CA ASP A 85 -15.28 2.20 4.46
C ASP A 85 -15.50 2.38 2.93
N GLY A 86 -14.72 1.65 2.12
CA GLY A 86 -14.75 1.75 0.66
C GLY A 86 -14.14 3.02 0.08
N LYS A 87 -13.51 3.87 0.90
CA LYS A 87 -12.79 5.07 0.48
C LYS A 87 -11.29 4.87 0.66
N VAL A 88 -10.52 5.26 -0.35
CA VAL A 88 -9.06 5.29 -0.24
C VAL A 88 -8.65 6.43 0.68
N VAL A 89 -8.18 6.11 1.88
CA VAL A 89 -7.80 7.09 2.91
C VAL A 89 -6.31 7.42 2.87
N ASN A 90 -5.47 6.50 2.40
CA ASN A 90 -4.04 6.75 2.23
C ASN A 90 -3.53 6.13 0.93
N VAL A 91 -2.79 6.93 0.16
CA VAL A 91 -2.08 6.47 -1.04
C VAL A 91 -0.59 6.62 -0.76
N VAL A 92 0.08 5.51 -0.44
CA VAL A 92 1.54 5.50 -0.37
C VAL A 92 2.04 5.19 -1.78
N LYS A 93 2.21 6.27 -2.57
CA LYS A 93 3.02 6.17 -3.78
C LYS A 93 4.47 6.05 -3.34
N ALA A 94 5.11 4.95 -3.74
CA ALA A 94 6.55 4.87 -3.62
C ALA A 94 7.17 6.08 -4.29
N ALA A 95 7.89 6.88 -3.51
CA ALA A 95 8.63 7.99 -4.06
C ALA A 95 9.66 7.41 -5.04
N LYS A 96 9.45 7.65 -6.32
CA LYS A 96 10.49 7.56 -7.33
C LYS A 96 11.49 8.65 -6.95
N GLU A 97 12.53 8.31 -6.19
CA GLU A 97 13.69 9.18 -5.99
C GLU A 97 14.29 9.42 -7.37
N VAL A 98 13.92 10.55 -7.98
CA VAL A 98 14.63 11.14 -9.10
C VAL A 98 15.87 11.76 -8.48
N LYS A 99 17.02 11.10 -8.60
CA LYS A 99 18.32 11.75 -8.42
C LYS A 99 18.62 12.51 -9.71
N ASP A 100 18.59 13.84 -9.63
CA ASP A 100 19.11 14.78 -10.63
C ASP A 100 20.60 14.56 -10.93
#